data_AF-A0A1V3S272-F1
#
_entry.id   AF-A0A1V3S272-F1
#
_cell.length_a   1.000
_cell.length_b   1.000
_cell.length_c   1.000
_cell.angle_alpha   90.00
_cell.angle_beta   90.00
_cell.angle_gamma   90.00
#
_symmetry.space_group_name_H-M   'P 1'
#
loop_
_entity.id
_entity.type
_entity.pdbx_description
1 polymer ?
#
loop_
_entity_poly.entity_id
_entity_poly.type
_entity_poly.pdbx_seq_one_letter_code
_entity_poly.pdbx_strand_id
1 'polypeptide(L)'
;MRDVMADLKRDLEPGKVDPEQLRRLIGFTGITGEKVIEALHSYFVDGVKQADICRVYGFRKAFISRKIGDINSVSVAVREIAPFYREHPKS
;
A
#
# COMPACT_ATOMS: atom_id res chain seq x y z
N MET A 1 26.50 -11.76 5.11
CA MET A 1 25.06 -11.74 5.45
C MET A 1 24.49 -10.43 4.93
N ARG A 2 23.76 -10.44 3.81
CA ARG A 2 23.09 -9.24 3.28
C ARG A 2 21.79 -9.03 4.07
N ASP A 3 21.50 -7.76 4.37
CA ASP A 3 20.36 -7.24 5.13
C ASP A 3 19.04 -8.01 4.95
N VAL A 4 18.69 -8.82 5.94
CA VAL A 4 17.36 -9.46 6.05
C VAL A 4 16.29 -8.44 6.50
N MET A 5 16.70 -7.26 6.98
CA MET A 5 15.79 -6.21 7.46
C MET A 5 15.36 -5.19 6.40
N ALA A 6 15.99 -5.16 5.22
CA ALA A 6 15.64 -4.21 4.16
C ALA A 6 14.45 -4.69 3.28
N ASP A 7 14.25 -6.00 3.15
CA ASP A 7 13.16 -6.60 2.36
C ASP A 7 11.80 -6.63 3.09
N LEU A 8 11.77 -6.38 4.39
CA LEU A 8 10.53 -6.22 5.18
C LEU A 8 9.75 -4.92 4.88
N LYS A 9 10.30 -4.04 4.03
CA LYS A 9 9.74 -2.69 3.81
C LYS A 9 8.57 -2.65 2.82
N ARG A 10 8.30 -3.74 2.09
CA ARG A 10 7.22 -3.83 1.10
C ARG A 10 6.55 -5.19 1.16
N ASP A 11 5.45 -5.25 1.88
CA ASP A 11 4.63 -6.45 2.00
C ASP A 11 3.70 -6.66 0.78
N LEU A 12 3.29 -5.56 0.15
CA LEU A 12 2.37 -5.59 -0.96
C LEU A 12 3.11 -5.63 -2.29
N GLU A 13 2.79 -6.64 -3.10
CA GLU A 13 3.31 -6.77 -4.44
C GLU A 13 2.48 -5.92 -5.43
N PRO A 14 3.12 -5.06 -6.26
CA PRO A 14 2.42 -4.28 -7.27
C PRO A 14 1.69 -5.18 -8.27
N GLY A 15 0.44 -4.84 -8.59
CA GLY A 15 -0.39 -5.60 -9.53
C GLY A 15 -1.05 -6.85 -8.95
N LYS A 16 -0.94 -7.08 -7.63
CA LYS A 16 -1.50 -8.25 -6.95
C LYS A 16 -2.38 -7.91 -5.74
N VAL A 17 -2.58 -6.63 -5.46
CA VAL A 17 -3.43 -6.20 -4.34
C VAL A 17 -4.88 -6.14 -4.80
N ASP A 18 -5.77 -6.77 -4.02
CA ASP A 18 -7.21 -6.67 -4.27
C ASP A 18 -7.71 -5.22 -4.12
N PRO A 19 -8.60 -4.71 -4.99
CA PRO A 19 -9.08 -3.33 -4.92
C PRO A 19 -9.76 -2.99 -3.59
N GLU A 20 -10.54 -3.91 -3.00
CA GLU A 20 -11.20 -3.67 -1.72
C GLU A 20 -10.18 -3.73 -0.57
N GLN A 21 -9.18 -4.62 -0.65
CA GLN A 21 -8.05 -4.60 0.29
C GLN A 21 -7.35 -3.23 0.25
N LEU A 22 -7.00 -2.73 -0.93
CA LEU A 22 -6.37 -1.41 -1.06
C LEU A 22 -7.27 -0.30 -0.51
N ARG A 23 -8.57 -0.31 -0.81
CA ARG A 23 -9.54 0.67 -0.29
C ARG A 23 -9.56 0.70 1.24
N ARG A 24 -9.54 -0.48 1.88
CA ARG A 24 -9.50 -0.60 3.34
C ARG A 24 -8.18 -0.08 3.91
N LEU A 25 -7.05 -0.44 3.29
CA LEU A 25 -5.74 0.06 3.69
C LEU A 25 -5.64 1.59 3.60
N ILE A 26 -6.14 2.18 2.51
CA ILE A 26 -6.24 3.65 2.37
C ILE A 26 -7.10 4.24 3.48
N GLY A 27 -8.21 3.59 3.84
CA GLY A 27 -9.09 4.04 4.92
C GLY A 27 -8.43 4.11 6.31
N PHE A 28 -7.35 3.37 6.55
CA PHE A 28 -6.54 3.50 7.77
C PHE A 28 -5.50 4.64 7.70
N THR A 29 -5.39 5.31 6.55
CA THR A 29 -4.48 6.45 6.35
C THR A 29 -5.25 7.77 6.31
N GLY A 30 -4.51 8.88 6.32
CA GLY A 30 -5.05 10.21 6.01
C GLY A 30 -5.05 10.57 4.51
N ILE A 31 -4.96 9.60 3.60
CA ILE A 31 -4.89 9.85 2.15
C ILE A 31 -6.31 10.07 1.61
N THR A 32 -6.63 11.31 1.26
CA THR A 32 -7.95 11.69 0.72
C THR A 32 -7.91 12.25 -0.70
N GLY A 33 -6.71 12.58 -1.22
CA GLY A 33 -6.58 13.15 -2.56
C GLY A 33 -6.89 12.12 -3.65
N GLU A 34 -7.93 12.37 -4.44
CA GLU A 34 -8.42 11.47 -5.49
C GLU A 34 -7.32 11.02 -6.46
N LYS A 35 -6.53 11.97 -7.00
CA LYS A 35 -5.38 11.64 -7.88
C LYS A 35 -4.34 10.75 -7.21
N VAL A 36 -4.17 10.86 -5.89
CA VAL A 36 -3.24 10.00 -5.14
C VAL A 36 -3.83 8.60 -5.00
N ILE A 37 -5.13 8.49 -4.73
CA ILE A 37 -5.85 7.22 -4.64
C ILE A 37 -5.80 6.49 -5.98
N GLU A 38 -6.09 7.17 -7.09
CA GLU A 38 -5.99 6.60 -8.45
C GLU A 38 -4.56 6.14 -8.78
N ALA A 39 -3.56 6.93 -8.41
CA ALA A 39 -2.16 6.57 -8.58
C ALA A 39 -1.77 5.34 -7.76
N LEU A 40 -2.27 5.21 -6.54
CA LEU A 40 -2.05 4.02 -5.70
C LEU A 40 -2.77 2.79 -6.26
N HIS A 41 -3.97 2.96 -6.80
CA HIS A 41 -4.69 1.90 -7.51
C HIS A 41 -3.89 1.41 -8.72
N SER A 42 -3.44 2.33 -9.57
CA SER A 42 -2.60 2.03 -10.73
C SER A 42 -1.35 1.23 -10.33
N TYR A 43 -0.74 1.54 -9.18
CA TYR A 43 0.44 0.83 -8.69
C TYR A 43 0.11 -0.56 -8.15
N PHE A 44 -0.80 -0.63 -7.18
CA PHE A 44 -1.01 -1.82 -6.36
C PHE A 44 -1.96 -2.83 -7.00
N VAL A 45 -2.96 -2.35 -7.75
CA VAL A 45 -3.97 -3.18 -8.42
C VAL A 45 -3.57 -3.45 -9.87
N ASP A 46 -3.24 -2.40 -10.62
CA ASP A 46 -3.00 -2.53 -12.07
C ASP A 46 -1.53 -2.86 -12.41
N GLY A 47 -0.62 -2.80 -11.42
CA GLY A 47 0.79 -3.16 -11.59
C GLY A 47 1.61 -2.13 -12.39
N VAL A 48 1.09 -0.92 -12.56
CA VAL A 48 1.78 0.16 -13.27
C VAL A 48 3.04 0.56 -12.49
N LYS A 49 4.15 0.73 -13.20
CA LYS A 49 5.42 1.11 -12.56
C LYS A 49 5.31 2.50 -11.95
N GLN A 50 5.96 2.67 -10.80
CA GLN A 50 6.01 3.95 -10.08
C GLN A 50 6.50 5.12 -10.96
N ALA A 51 7.46 4.88 -11.85
CA ALA A 51 7.97 5.90 -12.77
C ALA A 51 6.89 6.40 -13.74
N ASP A 52 6.06 5.49 -14.26
CA ASP A 52 4.97 5.84 -15.18
C ASP A 52 3.86 6.60 -14.45
N ILE A 53 3.54 6.21 -13.21
CA ILE A 53 2.60 6.94 -12.35
C ILE A 53 3.09 8.37 -12.09
N CYS A 54 4.37 8.54 -11.75
CA CYS A 54 4.96 9.88 -11.58
C CYS A 54 4.79 10.74 -12.83
N ARG A 55 4.99 10.16 -14.01
CA ARG A 55 4.86 10.85 -15.29
C ARG A 55 3.40 11.23 -15.59
N VAL A 56 2.46 10.28 -15.44
CA VAL A 56 1.04 10.48 -15.77
C VAL A 56 0.37 11.48 -14.83
N TYR A 57 0.61 11.34 -13.53
CA TYR A 57 -0.05 12.17 -12.52
C TYR A 57 0.73 13.42 -12.11
N GLY A 58 1.93 13.63 -12.68
CA GLY A 58 2.79 14.78 -12.37
C GLY A 58 3.38 14.75 -10.95
N PHE A 59 3.47 13.57 -10.32
CA PHE A 59 3.98 13.45 -8.97
C PHE A 59 5.50 13.36 -8.91
N ARG A 60 6.09 14.00 -7.90
CA ARG A 60 7.49 13.77 -7.54
C ARG A 60 7.68 12.34 -7.06
N LYS A 61 8.76 11.67 -7.50
CA LYS A 61 9.09 10.29 -7.09
C LYS A 61 9.08 10.09 -5.57
N ALA A 62 9.68 11.02 -4.83
CA ALA A 62 9.72 10.95 -3.37
C ALA A 62 8.33 11.01 -2.71
N PHE A 63 7.40 11.77 -3.30
CA PHE A 63 6.03 11.88 -2.80
C PHE A 63 5.29 10.55 -2.93
N ILE A 64 5.28 9.96 -4.14
CA ILE A 64 4.57 8.69 -4.33
C ILE A 64 5.28 7.52 -3.61
N SER A 65 6.62 7.53 -3.52
CA SER A 65 7.37 6.56 -2.71
C SER A 65 6.91 6.57 -1.26
N ARG A 66 6.69 7.76 -0.69
CA ARG A 66 6.21 7.89 0.69
C ARG A 66 4.81 7.30 0.82
N LYS A 67 3.90 7.60 -0.12
CA LYS A 67 2.53 7.05 -0.11
C LYS A 67 2.49 5.53 -0.26
N ILE A 68 3.32 4.96 -1.13
CA ILE A 68 3.50 3.51 -1.23
C ILE A 68 4.02 2.94 0.09
N GLY A 69 4.97 3.63 0.74
CA GLY A 69 5.48 3.26 2.06
C GLY A 69 4.40 3.29 3.14
N ASP A 70 3.58 4.35 3.19
CA ASP A 70 2.48 4.50 4.15
C ASP A 70 1.51 3.30 4.05
N ILE A 71 1.13 2.91 2.83
CA ILE A 71 0.24 1.76 2.59
C ILE A 71 0.89 0.43 3.00
N ASN A 72 2.18 0.23 2.69
CA ASN A 72 2.88 -0.98 3.11
C ASN A 72 3.00 -1.08 4.63
N SER A 73 3.30 0.02 5.33
CA SER A 73 3.36 0.06 6.79
C SER A 73 2.01 -0.31 7.42
N VAL A 74 0.91 0.19 6.86
CA VAL A 74 -0.44 -0.21 7.31
C VAL A 74 -0.69 -1.70 7.03
N SER A 75 -0.31 -2.22 5.86
CA SER A 75 -0.47 -3.66 5.56
C SER A 75 0.23 -4.53 6.59
N VAL A 76 1.47 -4.18 6.95
CA VAL A 76 2.24 -4.89 7.98
C VAL A 76 1.51 -4.83 9.32
N ALA A 77 1.09 -3.64 9.76
CA ALA A 77 0.37 -3.48 11.02
C ALA A 77 -0.95 -4.26 11.05
N VAL A 78 -1.73 -4.24 9.95
CA VAL A 78 -2.98 -5.00 9.81
C VAL A 78 -2.72 -6.49 9.88
N ARG A 79 -1.65 -6.99 9.25
CA ARG A 79 -1.26 -8.40 9.33
C ARG A 79 -0.85 -8.81 10.73
N GLU A 80 -0.13 -7.97 11.45
CA GLU A 80 0.29 -8.23 12.84
C GLU A 80 -0.91 -8.30 13.80
N ILE A 81 -1.94 -7.49 13.59
CA ILE A 81 -3.15 -7.51 14.42
C ILE A 81 -4.16 -8.60 14.00
N ALA A 82 -4.14 -9.07 12.74
CA ALA A 82 -5.12 -10.00 12.21
C ALA A 82 -5.32 -11.28 13.06
N PRO A 83 -4.29 -11.91 13.66
CA PRO A 83 -4.47 -13.07 14.54
C PRO A 83 -5.40 -12.81 15.72
N PHE A 84 -5.35 -11.61 16.33
CA PHE A 84 -6.21 -11.26 17.47
C PHE A 84 -7.70 -11.20 17.10
N TYR A 85 -8.04 -11.02 15.82
CA TYR A 85 -9.43 -11.03 15.35
C TYR A 85 -9.90 -12.39 14.85
N ARG A 86 -9.00 -13.37 14.68
CA ARG A 86 -9.38 -14.73 14.26
C ARG A 86 -10.01 -15.53 15.40
N GLU A 87 -9.63 -15.24 16.64
CA GLU A 87 -10.10 -15.96 17.84
C GLU A 87 -11.30 -15.29 18.52
N HIS A 88 -11.70 -14.10 18.07
CA HIS A 88 -12.90 -13.40 18.50
C HIS A 88 -13.93 -13.40 17.36
N PRO A 89 -14.74 -14.48 17.21
CA PRO A 89 -15.82 -14.48 16.25
C PRO A 89 -16.76 -13.30 16.55
N LYS A 90 -17.19 -12.61 15.49
CA LYS A 90 -18.20 -11.55 15.61
C LYS A 90 -19.41 -12.13 16.33
N SER A 91 -19.74 -11.56 17.48
CA SER A 91 -21.00 -11.84 18.18
C SER A 91 -22.19 -11.19 17.49
#